data_AF-H3AJ56-F1
#
_entry.id   AF-H3AJ56-F1
#
_cell.length_a   1.000
_cell.length_b   1.000
_cell.length_c   1.000
_cell.angle_alpha   90.00
_cell.angle_beta   90.00
_cell.angle_gamma   90.00
#
_symmetry.space_group_name_H-M   'P 1'
#
loop_
_entity.id
_entity.type
_entity.pdbx_description
1 polymer ?
#
loop_
_entity_poly.entity_id
_entity_poly.type
_entity_poly.pdbx_seq_one_letter_code
_entity_poly.pdbx_strand_id
1 'polypeptide(L)'
;MASTVVWKYFTAENADKTKVKCNLCQLVLSRGKNKNDCGTSSMRKHLSVKHYETFQSLCAQESEDKAGLKTCQPAITDAFAATCPWPQDHPQAKAVTRRLMEMIAIDMHPFSIVEDEGFRRFCALTVPRYNLPSRRHMSEKVLEDLNEKIHLHMYKEVEKTNQFVISLDTWTSKAIDSYLGVIAHWVTEDYVRQQFVLAVASLTSNHTAANIQCLLLGVLEKWNITCDKIQLLLRDGGSNMTQLPDATCFLHSLHLVVKEGLLSQRAVSDIVSTSKRIVSHFKHSPIAKNRFKDIQAEIGLVQHFLLQEEPTRWNTCLYMLECLGEQQQAIMLYSSEHDFGHNLTARQWQLLEKIIRILQPFEEATCLCSADSVSISLVITTIKMLTMSLNSIENDSGVKTMKETLLHEMDQRFSYYAKNAIYSMATLLDPRFKNKF
;
A
#
# COMPACT_ATOMS: atom_id res chain seq x y z
N MET A 1 -18.03 40.66 44.61
CA MET A 1 -19.04 40.28 45.61
C MET A 1 -18.47 39.33 46.67
N ALA A 2 -17.40 39.72 47.38
CA ALA A 2 -16.79 38.89 48.44
C ALA A 2 -17.14 39.37 49.86
N SER A 3 -17.97 40.41 49.99
CA SER A 3 -18.24 41.07 51.28
C SER A 3 -19.51 40.60 51.97
N THR A 4 -20.28 39.66 51.41
CA THR A 4 -21.60 39.25 51.93
C THR A 4 -21.57 38.02 52.84
N VAL A 5 -20.62 37.08 52.67
CA VAL A 5 -20.64 35.79 53.39
C VAL A 5 -20.30 35.93 54.88
N VAL A 6 -19.35 36.80 55.21
CA VAL A 6 -18.94 37.07 56.60
C VAL A 6 -20.07 37.63 57.46
N TRP A 7 -21.07 38.28 56.86
CA TRP A 7 -22.23 38.82 57.57
C TRP A 7 -23.16 37.77 58.18
N LYS A 8 -23.07 36.49 57.76
CA LYS A 8 -23.83 35.42 58.41
C LYS A 8 -23.54 35.31 59.92
N TYR A 9 -22.35 35.75 60.34
CA TYR A 9 -21.88 35.62 61.72
C TYR A 9 -21.95 36.92 62.53
N PHE A 10 -22.47 38.00 61.95
CA PHE A 10 -22.47 39.32 62.57
C PHE A 10 -23.75 40.09 62.28
N THR A 11 -24.23 40.85 63.27
CA THR A 11 -25.39 41.72 63.13
C THR A 11 -24.98 43.18 63.32
N ALA A 12 -25.42 44.07 62.42
CA ALA A 12 -25.18 45.50 62.54
C ALA A 12 -25.99 46.11 63.69
N GLU A 13 -25.38 47.02 64.46
CA GLU A 13 -26.12 47.76 65.49
C GLU A 13 -26.94 48.88 64.85
N ASN A 14 -28.24 48.92 65.14
CA ASN A 14 -29.18 49.89 64.57
C ASN A 14 -28.87 51.35 64.97
N ALA A 15 -28.21 51.55 66.12
CA ALA A 15 -27.86 52.88 66.63
C ALA A 15 -26.55 53.44 66.05
N ASP A 16 -25.58 52.57 65.70
CA ASP A 16 -24.28 52.98 65.18
C ASP A 16 -23.80 52.03 64.07
N LYS A 17 -23.88 52.52 62.83
CA LYS A 17 -23.48 51.78 61.62
C LYS A 17 -21.98 51.48 61.56
N THR A 18 -21.15 52.12 62.41
CA THR A 18 -19.71 51.84 62.50
C THR A 18 -19.39 50.64 63.38
N LYS A 19 -20.40 50.03 64.03
CA LYS A 19 -20.24 48.87 64.91
C LYS A 19 -21.04 47.66 64.45
N VAL A 20 -20.51 46.48 64.72
CA VAL A 20 -21.18 45.19 64.51
C VAL A 20 -20.99 44.30 65.72
N LYS A 21 -22.01 43.49 66.00
CA LYS A 21 -21.99 42.50 67.06
C LYS A 21 -21.71 41.12 66.48
N CYS A 22 -20.78 40.38 67.07
CA CYS A 22 -20.54 38.98 66.73
C CYS A 22 -21.67 38.11 67.28
N ASN A 23 -22.29 37.28 66.45
CA ASN A 23 -23.41 36.44 66.88
C ASN A 23 -22.96 35.24 67.73
N LEU A 24 -21.66 34.89 67.69
CA LEU A 24 -21.10 33.74 68.41
C LEU A 24 -20.65 34.06 69.84
N CYS A 25 -19.98 35.20 70.04
CA CYS A 25 -19.50 35.61 71.37
C CYS A 25 -20.14 36.90 71.90
N GLN A 26 -21.08 37.50 71.15
CA GLN A 26 -21.78 38.72 71.51
C GLN A 26 -20.89 39.98 71.65
N LEU A 27 -19.60 39.90 71.28
CA LEU A 27 -18.67 41.02 71.32
C LEU A 27 -18.97 42.05 70.23
N VAL A 28 -18.93 43.33 70.58
CA VAL A 28 -19.13 44.45 69.64
C VAL A 28 -17.78 44.92 69.10
N LEU A 29 -17.68 45.00 67.77
CA LEU A 29 -16.48 45.38 67.02
C LEU A 29 -16.73 46.66 66.23
N SER A 30 -15.73 47.54 66.17
CA SER A 30 -15.72 48.66 65.24
C SER A 30 -15.32 48.19 63.83
N ARG A 31 -15.94 48.78 62.81
CA ARG A 31 -15.71 48.52 61.38
C ARG A 31 -14.98 49.65 60.65
N GLY A 32 -14.71 50.74 61.35
CA GLY A 32 -14.03 51.91 60.82
C GLY A 32 -14.39 53.18 61.59
N LYS A 33 -13.74 54.29 61.24
CA LYS A 33 -13.85 55.54 62.01
C LYS A 33 -15.05 56.40 61.62
N ASN A 34 -15.52 56.29 60.37
CA ASN A 34 -16.62 57.10 59.82
C ASN A 34 -17.64 56.21 59.08
N LYS A 35 -18.90 56.68 58.96
CA LYS A 35 -19.99 55.95 58.27
C LYS A 35 -19.68 55.57 56.81
N ASN A 36 -18.75 56.28 56.16
CA ASN A 36 -18.37 56.05 54.76
C ASN A 36 -17.16 55.11 54.58
N ASP A 37 -16.51 54.70 55.67
CA ASP A 37 -15.32 53.83 55.64
C ASP A 37 -15.53 52.63 56.56
N CYS A 38 -16.44 51.73 56.18
CA CYS A 38 -16.81 50.56 56.98
C CYS A 38 -16.52 49.26 56.21
N GLY A 39 -15.36 48.66 56.47
CA GLY A 39 -14.92 47.40 55.86
C GLY A 39 -15.43 46.14 56.59
N THR A 40 -15.03 44.97 56.12
CA THR A 40 -15.30 43.66 56.78
C THR A 40 -14.03 43.02 57.36
N SER A 41 -12.89 43.69 57.25
CA SER A 41 -11.58 43.17 57.70
C SER A 41 -11.52 42.92 59.21
N SER A 42 -12.15 43.77 60.03
CA SER A 42 -12.20 43.58 61.48
C SER A 42 -13.01 42.36 61.90
N MET A 43 -14.10 42.06 61.17
CA MET A 43 -14.94 40.87 61.36
C MET A 43 -14.16 39.59 61.06
N ARG A 44 -13.43 39.55 59.93
CA ARG A 44 -12.57 38.41 59.58
C ARG A 44 -11.45 38.19 60.58
N LYS A 45 -10.76 39.26 60.99
CA LYS A 45 -9.69 39.18 62.00
C LYS A 45 -10.22 38.71 63.36
N HIS A 46 -11.42 39.12 63.74
CA HIS A 46 -12.05 38.61 64.96
C HIS A 46 -12.33 37.11 64.86
N LEU A 47 -12.95 36.64 63.76
CA LEU A 47 -13.19 35.21 63.56
C LEU A 47 -11.87 34.41 63.57
N SER A 48 -10.82 34.88 62.87
CA SER A 48 -9.54 34.16 62.82
C SER A 48 -8.84 34.02 64.17
N VAL A 49 -9.17 34.87 65.15
CA VAL A 49 -8.54 34.87 66.48
C VAL A 49 -9.42 34.25 67.56
N LYS A 50 -10.74 34.48 67.52
CA LYS A 50 -11.67 34.06 68.58
C LYS A 50 -12.58 32.89 68.18
N HIS A 51 -12.77 32.64 66.88
CA HIS A 51 -13.68 31.63 66.34
C HIS A 51 -13.03 30.91 65.14
N TYR A 52 -11.87 30.31 65.39
CA TYR A 52 -10.98 29.81 64.35
C TYR A 52 -11.62 28.73 63.47
N GLU A 53 -12.40 27.81 64.04
CA GLU A 53 -13.13 26.79 63.28
C GLU A 53 -14.14 27.42 62.32
N THR A 54 -14.91 28.42 62.77
CA THR A 54 -15.84 29.18 61.91
C THR A 54 -15.10 29.95 60.81
N PHE A 55 -13.90 30.48 61.13
CA PHE A 55 -13.05 31.14 60.14
C PHE A 55 -12.57 30.17 59.06
N GLN A 56 -12.18 28.95 59.42
CA GLN A 56 -11.81 27.90 58.47
C GLN A 56 -12.98 27.52 57.55
N SER A 57 -14.18 27.32 58.09
CA SER A 57 -15.37 27.04 57.27
C SER A 57 -15.73 28.17 56.31
N LEU A 58 -15.54 29.43 56.74
CA LEU A 58 -15.76 30.61 55.88
C LEU A 58 -14.74 30.65 54.74
N CYS A 59 -13.46 30.38 55.01
CA CYS A 59 -12.43 30.30 53.97
C CYS A 59 -12.71 29.17 52.96
N ALA A 60 -13.20 28.02 53.42
CA ALA A 60 -13.59 26.89 52.57
C ALA A 60 -14.76 27.24 51.63
N GLN A 61 -15.80 27.91 52.14
CA GLN A 61 -16.94 28.38 51.32
C GLN A 61 -16.52 29.42 50.28
N GLU A 62 -15.61 30.34 50.63
CA GLU A 62 -15.08 31.33 49.67
C GLU A 62 -14.18 30.70 48.59
N SER A 63 -13.58 29.54 48.85
CA SER A 63 -12.83 28.77 47.84
C SER A 63 -13.73 27.96 46.91
N GLU A 64 -14.85 27.42 47.40
CA GLU A 64 -15.83 26.70 46.56
C GLU A 64 -16.58 27.66 45.61
N ASP A 65 -16.99 28.84 46.07
CA ASP A 65 -17.61 29.87 45.21
C ASP A 65 -16.64 30.43 44.14
N LYS A 66 -15.33 30.36 44.38
CA LYS A 66 -14.29 30.74 43.39
C LYS A 66 -13.96 29.62 42.39
N ALA A 67 -14.38 28.39 42.64
CA ALA A 67 -14.24 27.27 41.71
C ALA A 67 -15.37 27.22 40.67
N GLY A 68 -16.55 27.81 40.97
CA GLY A 68 -17.73 27.79 40.09
C GLY A 68 -17.78 28.82 38.96
N LEU A 69 -16.99 29.90 39.01
CA LEU A 69 -16.88 30.89 37.90
C LEU A 69 -15.46 31.48 37.84
N LYS A 70 -14.52 30.72 37.27
CA LYS A 70 -13.29 31.29 36.68
C LYS A 70 -13.33 31.07 35.18
N THR A 71 -13.96 31.99 34.45
CA THR A 71 -13.45 32.33 33.12
C THR A 71 -12.10 33.02 33.33
N CYS A 72 -11.06 32.23 33.54
CA CYS A 72 -9.70 32.75 33.52
C CYS A 72 -9.43 33.07 32.05
N GLN A 73 -9.48 34.35 31.70
CA GLN A 73 -9.04 34.80 30.40
C GLN A 73 -7.59 34.31 30.25
N PRO A 74 -7.26 33.49 29.25
CA PRO A 74 -5.89 33.00 29.07
C PRO A 74 -4.97 34.21 28.99
N ALA A 75 -3.75 34.10 29.55
CA ALA A 75 -2.78 35.17 29.40
C ALA A 75 -2.62 35.45 27.89
N ILE A 76 -2.40 36.71 27.51
CA ILE A 76 -2.25 37.10 26.10
C ILE A 76 -1.21 36.19 25.41
N THR A 77 -0.15 35.83 26.11
CA THR A 77 0.87 34.86 25.68
C THR A 77 0.32 33.47 25.36
N ASP A 78 -0.62 32.95 26.16
CA ASP A 78 -1.23 31.64 25.98
C ASP A 78 -2.23 31.64 24.81
N ALA A 79 -2.95 32.76 24.63
CA ALA A 79 -3.82 32.97 23.49
C ALA A 79 -3.02 33.04 22.17
N PHE A 80 -1.88 33.74 22.15
CA PHE A 80 -0.98 33.77 21.00
C PHE A 80 -0.32 32.41 20.74
N ALA A 81 0.14 31.71 21.78
CA ALA A 81 0.72 30.38 21.67
C ALA A 81 -0.28 29.36 21.10
N ALA A 82 -1.59 29.51 21.35
CA ALA A 82 -2.63 28.65 20.78
C ALA A 82 -2.80 28.83 19.27
N THR A 83 -2.41 29.97 18.70
CA THR A 83 -2.46 30.27 17.26
C THR A 83 -1.14 30.09 16.52
N CYS A 84 -0.01 30.07 17.23
CA CYS A 84 1.29 29.90 16.60
C CYS A 84 1.45 28.49 16.00
N PRO A 85 2.09 28.38 14.82
CA PRO A 85 2.49 27.10 14.27
C PRO A 85 3.36 26.33 15.25
N TRP A 86 3.18 25.01 15.28
CA TRP A 86 4.00 24.12 16.08
C TRP A 86 5.46 24.16 15.60
N PRO A 87 6.43 24.22 16.52
CA PRO A 87 7.81 23.98 16.17
C PRO A 87 7.97 22.52 15.69
N GLN A 88 9.03 22.26 14.95
CA GLN A 88 9.24 20.96 14.30
C GLN A 88 9.39 19.81 15.29
N ASP A 89 9.88 20.10 16.50
CA ASP A 89 10.08 19.13 17.57
C ASP A 89 8.82 18.84 18.39
N HIS A 90 7.74 19.60 18.16
CA HIS A 90 6.47 19.46 18.87
C HIS A 90 5.87 18.05 18.69
N PRO A 91 5.38 17.39 19.77
CA PRO A 91 4.91 15.99 19.69
C PRO A 91 3.82 15.77 18.64
N GLN A 92 2.84 16.67 18.54
CA GLN A 92 1.76 16.58 17.56
C GLN A 92 2.28 16.83 16.13
N ALA A 93 3.26 17.73 15.93
CA ALA A 93 3.85 17.94 14.62
C ALA A 93 4.59 16.68 14.14
N LYS A 94 5.38 16.06 15.02
CA LYS A 94 6.04 14.77 14.73
C LYS A 94 5.03 13.66 14.41
N ALA A 95 3.95 13.58 15.17
CA ALA A 95 2.90 12.58 14.94
C ALA A 95 2.24 12.76 13.56
N VAL A 96 1.92 14.00 13.18
CA VAL A 96 1.35 14.32 11.86
C VAL A 96 2.37 14.01 10.75
N THR A 97 3.62 14.46 10.89
CA THR A 97 4.70 14.15 9.92
C THR A 97 4.88 12.65 9.72
N ARG A 98 4.82 11.86 10.79
CA ARG A 98 4.90 10.41 10.70
C ARG A 98 3.73 9.82 9.92
N ARG A 99 2.49 10.20 10.25
CA ARG A 99 1.30 9.72 9.51
C ARG A 99 1.31 10.14 8.05
N LEU A 100 1.82 11.33 7.75
CA LEU A 100 2.01 11.81 6.40
C LEU A 100 3.02 10.95 5.63
N MET A 101 4.16 10.60 6.24
CA MET A 101 5.13 9.70 5.61
C MET A 101 4.57 8.29 5.44
N GLU A 102 3.81 7.78 6.41
CA GLU A 102 3.11 6.48 6.29
C GLU A 102 2.12 6.50 5.11
N MET A 103 1.31 7.56 4.97
CA MET A 103 0.42 7.75 3.82
C MET A 103 1.20 7.79 2.50
N ILE A 104 2.29 8.57 2.43
CA ILE A 104 3.13 8.64 1.24
C ILE A 104 3.66 7.26 0.85
N ALA A 105 4.09 6.45 1.82
CA ALA A 105 4.64 5.12 1.58
C ALA A 105 3.57 4.09 1.20
N ILE A 106 2.43 4.07 1.90
CA ILE A 106 1.35 3.10 1.68
C ILE A 106 0.62 3.39 0.37
N ASP A 107 0.32 4.66 0.11
CA ASP A 107 -0.46 5.08 -1.06
C ASP A 107 0.42 5.42 -2.27
N MET A 108 1.75 5.23 -2.14
CA MET A 108 2.74 5.45 -3.20
C MET A 108 2.70 6.86 -3.79
N HIS A 109 2.47 7.87 -2.96
CA HIS A 109 2.49 9.27 -3.38
C HIS A 109 3.92 9.77 -3.62
N PRO A 110 4.15 10.70 -4.56
CA PRO A 110 5.43 11.38 -4.66
C PRO A 110 5.66 12.24 -3.42
N PHE A 111 6.91 12.35 -2.95
CA PHE A 111 7.27 13.23 -1.84
C PHE A 111 6.89 14.70 -2.06
N SER A 112 6.69 15.12 -3.31
CA SER A 112 6.28 16.47 -3.67
C SER A 112 4.84 16.80 -3.29
N ILE A 113 4.01 15.83 -2.86
CA ILE A 113 2.62 16.10 -2.44
C ILE A 113 2.52 17.17 -1.35
N VAL A 114 3.54 17.28 -0.48
CA VAL A 114 3.63 18.31 0.57
C VAL A 114 3.79 19.73 0.02
N GLU A 115 4.10 19.84 -1.27
CA GLU A 115 4.29 21.09 -2.00
C GLU A 115 3.08 21.45 -2.87
N ASP A 116 2.16 20.51 -3.10
CA ASP A 116 0.96 20.71 -3.90
C ASP A 116 -0.01 21.68 -3.24
N GLU A 117 -0.53 22.62 -4.03
CA GLU A 117 -1.36 23.71 -3.53
C GLU A 117 -2.66 23.20 -2.86
N GLY A 118 -3.34 22.24 -3.50
CA GLY A 118 -4.58 21.66 -2.98
C GLY A 118 -4.36 20.96 -1.64
N PHE A 119 -3.27 20.18 -1.52
CA PHE A 119 -2.93 19.47 -0.29
C PHE A 119 -2.56 20.43 0.84
N ARG A 120 -1.80 21.50 0.54
CA ARG A 120 -1.48 22.56 1.50
C ARG A 120 -2.72 23.25 2.04
N ARG A 121 -3.69 23.59 1.17
CA ARG A 121 -4.98 24.18 1.58
C ARG A 121 -5.77 23.23 2.49
N PHE A 122 -5.81 21.94 2.18
CA PHE A 122 -6.45 20.92 3.02
C PHE A 122 -5.82 20.80 4.40
N CYS A 123 -4.48 20.73 4.48
CA CYS A 123 -3.74 20.67 5.74
C CYS A 123 -3.92 21.94 6.59
N ALA A 124 -3.95 23.12 5.96
CA ALA A 124 -4.20 24.38 6.66
C ALA A 124 -5.58 24.44 7.33
N LEU A 125 -6.58 23.73 6.79
CA LEU A 125 -7.90 23.62 7.39
C LEU A 125 -7.95 22.55 8.51
N THR A 126 -7.37 21.38 8.26
CA THR A 126 -7.49 20.20 9.13
C THR A 126 -6.51 20.19 10.29
N VAL A 127 -5.30 20.73 10.09
CA VAL A 127 -4.24 20.83 11.09
C VAL A 127 -3.57 22.22 10.99
N PRO A 128 -4.29 23.31 11.33
CA PRO A 128 -3.89 24.69 11.04
C PRO A 128 -2.56 25.13 11.65
N ARG A 129 -2.14 24.46 12.73
CA ARG A 129 -0.88 24.75 13.43
C ARG A 129 0.31 23.95 12.90
N TYR A 130 0.09 23.03 11.97
CA TYR A 130 1.17 22.19 11.45
C TYR A 130 1.85 22.84 10.25
N ASN A 131 3.15 23.03 10.35
CA ASN A 131 3.97 23.43 9.21
C ASN A 131 4.35 22.20 8.40
N LEU A 132 3.89 22.15 7.15
CA LEU A 132 4.26 21.08 6.23
C LEU A 132 5.77 21.07 5.98
N PRO A 133 6.44 19.91 6.11
CA PRO A 133 7.85 19.77 5.75
C PRO A 133 8.08 19.99 4.26
N SER A 134 9.32 20.29 3.89
CA SER A 134 9.72 20.31 2.47
C SER A 134 9.81 18.89 1.92
N ARG A 135 9.69 18.75 0.58
CA ARG A 135 9.93 17.49 -0.12
C ARG A 135 11.26 16.84 0.30
N ARG A 136 12.31 17.66 0.39
CA ARG A 136 13.66 17.22 0.78
C ARG A 136 13.69 16.67 2.20
N HIS A 137 13.03 17.34 3.16
CA HIS A 137 12.98 16.84 4.53
C HIS A 137 12.23 15.50 4.62
N MET A 138 11.12 15.37 3.88
CA MET A 138 10.38 14.10 3.80
C MET A 138 11.27 12.97 3.26
N SER A 139 11.95 13.18 2.13
CA SER A 139 12.74 12.14 1.47
C SER A 139 14.06 11.80 2.17
N GLU A 140 14.74 12.77 2.78
CA GLU A 140 16.09 12.57 3.33
C GLU A 140 16.13 12.33 4.84
N LYS A 141 15.06 12.63 5.58
CA LYS A 141 15.04 12.52 7.05
C LYS A 141 13.87 11.72 7.57
N VAL A 142 12.66 12.05 7.14
CA VAL A 142 11.46 11.35 7.64
C VAL A 142 11.40 9.91 7.12
N LEU A 143 11.77 9.70 5.85
CA LEU A 143 11.90 8.37 5.27
C LEU A 143 12.97 7.53 5.98
N GLU A 144 14.13 8.12 6.28
CA GLU A 144 15.25 7.46 6.97
C GLU A 144 14.81 6.95 8.36
N ASP A 145 14.19 7.80 9.16
CA ASP A 145 13.64 7.44 10.49
C ASP A 145 12.53 6.37 10.39
N LEU A 146 11.65 6.45 9.39
CA LEU A 146 10.64 5.43 9.17
C LEU A 146 11.27 4.09 8.80
N ASN A 147 12.25 4.10 7.89
CA ASN A 147 12.96 2.91 7.44
C ASN A 147 13.71 2.24 8.59
N GLU A 148 14.42 2.99 9.44
CA GLU A 148 15.09 2.44 10.62
C GLU A 148 14.11 1.74 11.57
N LYS A 149 12.94 2.34 11.81
CA LYS A 149 11.90 1.75 12.68
C LYS A 149 11.33 0.46 12.10
N ILE A 150 11.03 0.46 10.80
CA ILE A 150 10.54 -0.74 10.10
C ILE A 150 11.62 -1.82 10.11
N HIS A 151 12.87 -1.46 9.79
CA HIS A 151 14.00 -2.38 9.80
C HIS A 151 14.19 -3.01 11.18
N LEU A 152 14.22 -2.23 12.26
CA LEU A 152 14.36 -2.74 13.63
C LEU A 152 13.21 -3.66 14.03
N HIS A 153 11.97 -3.34 13.64
CA HIS A 153 10.83 -4.22 13.90
C HIS A 153 10.97 -5.53 13.13
N MET A 154 11.24 -5.45 11.83
CA MET A 154 11.33 -6.62 10.97
C MET A 154 12.53 -7.51 11.30
N TYR A 155 13.65 -6.93 11.69
CA TYR A 155 14.82 -7.68 12.14
C TYR A 155 14.45 -8.62 13.31
N LYS A 156 13.67 -8.11 14.28
CA LYS A 156 13.18 -8.93 15.40
C LYS A 156 12.20 -10.01 14.96
N GLU A 157 11.37 -9.76 13.95
CA GLU A 157 10.45 -10.78 13.42
C GLU A 157 11.20 -11.88 12.66
N VAL A 158 12.22 -11.51 11.89
CA VAL A 158 13.09 -12.44 11.16
C VAL A 158 13.86 -13.35 12.14
N GLU A 159 14.33 -12.83 13.28
CA GLU A 159 15.03 -13.64 14.29
C GLU A 159 14.16 -14.72 14.94
N LYS A 160 12.82 -14.59 14.92
CA LYS A 160 11.91 -15.58 15.53
C LYS A 160 11.77 -16.86 14.69
N THR A 161 12.22 -16.85 13.45
CA THR A 161 12.08 -18.01 12.55
C THR A 161 13.45 -18.49 12.06
N ASN A 162 13.53 -19.80 11.85
CA ASN A 162 14.70 -20.47 11.27
C ASN A 162 14.39 -21.12 9.92
N GLN A 163 13.23 -20.80 9.34
CA GLN A 163 12.80 -21.36 8.07
C GLN A 163 12.28 -20.25 7.16
N PHE A 164 12.97 -20.07 6.04
CA PHE A 164 12.62 -19.09 5.02
C PHE A 164 12.51 -19.74 3.65
N VAL A 165 11.59 -19.20 2.85
CA VAL A 165 11.63 -19.29 1.39
C VAL A 165 12.03 -17.92 0.88
N ILE A 166 13.01 -17.87 0.00
CA ILE A 166 13.46 -16.61 -0.62
C ILE A 166 13.00 -16.60 -2.07
N SER A 167 12.35 -15.52 -2.49
CA SER A 167 11.99 -15.29 -3.89
C SER A 167 12.85 -14.17 -4.47
N LEU A 168 13.37 -14.39 -5.67
CA LEU A 168 14.13 -13.41 -6.44
C LEU A 168 13.30 -12.95 -7.63
N ASP A 169 13.09 -11.64 -7.73
CA ASP A 169 12.46 -11.00 -8.89
C ASP A 169 13.49 -10.08 -9.54
N THR A 170 13.68 -10.21 -10.86
CA THR A 170 14.60 -9.37 -11.63
C THR A 170 13.84 -8.65 -12.72
N TRP A 171 13.90 -7.31 -12.72
CA TRP A 171 13.24 -6.49 -13.73
C TRP A 171 14.13 -5.36 -14.20
N THR A 172 13.87 -4.89 -15.42
CA THR A 172 14.46 -3.67 -15.97
C THR A 172 13.40 -2.57 -16.02
N SER A 173 13.72 -1.41 -15.47
CA SER A 173 12.84 -0.24 -15.46
C SER A 173 12.77 0.43 -16.83
N LYS A 174 11.82 1.36 -16.98
CA LYS A 174 11.72 2.20 -18.20
C LYS A 174 12.95 3.10 -18.41
N ALA A 175 13.70 3.39 -17.35
CA ALA A 175 14.96 4.12 -17.43
C ALA A 175 16.14 3.23 -17.84
N ILE A 176 15.88 1.94 -18.15
CA ILE A 176 16.88 0.92 -18.53
C ILE A 176 17.77 0.48 -17.35
N ASP A 177 17.48 0.96 -16.15
CA ASP A 177 18.10 0.46 -14.93
C ASP A 177 17.52 -0.89 -14.54
N SER A 178 18.38 -1.85 -14.21
CA SER A 178 17.97 -3.19 -13.78
C SER A 178 18.06 -3.35 -12.27
N TYR A 179 17.14 -4.13 -11.71
CA TYR A 179 16.96 -4.31 -10.28
C TYR A 179 16.76 -5.77 -9.92
N LEU A 180 17.17 -6.12 -8.70
CA LEU A 180 16.90 -7.39 -8.03
C LEU A 180 16.08 -7.13 -6.77
N GLY A 181 14.87 -7.65 -6.73
CA GLY A 181 14.07 -7.78 -5.52
C GLY A 181 14.44 -9.07 -4.81
N VAL A 182 14.72 -8.98 -3.51
CA VAL A 182 14.90 -10.14 -2.62
C VAL A 182 13.77 -10.14 -1.62
N ILE A 183 12.92 -11.16 -1.67
CA ILE A 183 11.72 -11.25 -0.85
C ILE A 183 11.85 -12.48 0.04
N ALA A 184 11.69 -12.30 1.35
CA ALA A 184 11.61 -13.40 2.30
C ALA A 184 10.15 -13.75 2.58
N HIS A 185 9.88 -15.04 2.64
CA HIS A 185 8.60 -15.61 3.03
C HIS A 185 8.83 -16.59 4.18
N TRP A 186 7.97 -16.52 5.18
CA TRP A 186 7.99 -17.45 6.31
C TRP A 186 6.57 -17.63 6.87
N VAL A 187 6.44 -18.56 7.81
CA VAL A 187 5.19 -18.80 8.53
C VAL A 187 5.48 -18.59 10.02
N THR A 188 4.63 -17.82 10.68
CA THR A 188 4.69 -17.60 12.13
C THR A 188 4.22 -18.84 12.90
N GLU A 189 4.47 -18.89 14.21
CA GLU A 189 3.98 -19.97 15.08
C GLU A 189 2.45 -20.12 15.04
N ASP A 190 1.73 -19.02 14.81
CA ASP A 190 0.26 -19.00 14.64
C ASP A 190 -0.22 -19.41 13.24
N TYR A 191 0.67 -20.00 12.42
CA TYR A 191 0.40 -20.40 11.03
C TYR A 191 -0.01 -19.25 10.10
N VAL A 192 0.36 -18.01 10.44
CA VAL A 192 0.15 -16.84 9.57
C VAL A 192 1.35 -16.69 8.64
N ARG A 193 1.09 -16.73 7.33
CA ARG A 193 2.09 -16.48 6.30
C ARG A 193 2.52 -15.01 6.34
N GLN A 194 3.83 -14.81 6.34
CA GLN A 194 4.47 -13.50 6.29
C GLN A 194 5.28 -13.39 5.00
N GLN A 195 5.38 -12.16 4.49
CA GLN A 195 6.26 -11.82 3.40
C GLN A 195 6.85 -10.44 3.62
N PHE A 196 8.13 -10.27 3.29
CA PHE A 196 8.80 -8.99 3.43
C PHE A 196 9.91 -8.82 2.39
N VAL A 197 9.96 -7.65 1.77
CA VAL A 197 11.00 -7.29 0.78
C VAL A 197 12.26 -6.90 1.55
N LEU A 198 13.25 -7.79 1.56
CA LEU A 198 14.53 -7.59 2.25
C LEU A 198 15.39 -6.52 1.57
N ALA A 199 15.33 -6.47 0.24
CA ALA A 199 16.08 -5.50 -0.55
C ALA A 199 15.48 -5.32 -1.94
N VAL A 200 15.63 -4.10 -2.46
CA VAL A 200 15.59 -3.80 -3.89
C VAL A 200 16.97 -3.27 -4.26
N ALA A 201 17.79 -4.12 -4.86
CA ALA A 201 19.18 -3.80 -5.19
C ALA A 201 19.30 -3.41 -6.68
N SER A 202 20.09 -2.38 -6.99
CA SER A 202 20.44 -2.09 -8.38
C SER A 202 21.46 -3.12 -8.89
N LEU A 203 21.21 -3.63 -10.10
CA LEU A 203 22.10 -4.51 -10.85
C LEU A 203 22.89 -3.65 -11.84
N THR A 204 23.98 -3.04 -11.36
CA THR A 204 24.85 -2.16 -12.19
C THR A 204 25.92 -2.93 -12.97
N SER A 205 26.18 -4.19 -12.61
CA SER A 205 27.11 -5.08 -13.28
C SER A 205 26.37 -6.09 -14.16
N ASN A 206 27.10 -6.83 -15.00
CA ASN A 206 26.53 -7.90 -15.83
C ASN A 206 25.67 -8.85 -14.97
N HIS A 207 24.51 -9.25 -15.49
CA HIS A 207 23.55 -10.17 -14.87
C HIS A 207 24.05 -11.63 -14.81
N THR A 208 25.28 -11.84 -14.36
CA THR A 208 25.83 -13.18 -14.18
C THR A 208 25.24 -13.79 -12.91
N ALA A 209 25.08 -15.12 -12.93
CA ALA A 209 24.67 -15.89 -11.75
C ALA A 209 25.52 -15.57 -10.50
N ALA A 210 26.83 -15.38 -10.69
CA ALA A 210 27.76 -15.05 -9.60
C ALA A 210 27.49 -13.67 -8.97
N ASN A 211 27.17 -12.66 -9.79
CA ASN A 211 26.87 -11.32 -9.28
C ASN A 211 25.57 -11.30 -8.48
N ILE A 212 24.54 -11.97 -9.00
CA ILE A 212 23.25 -12.10 -8.31
C ILE A 212 23.43 -12.88 -7.00
N GLN A 213 24.23 -13.95 -7.00
CA GLN A 213 24.56 -14.69 -5.79
C GLN A 213 25.26 -13.81 -4.75
N CYS A 214 26.27 -13.03 -5.15
CA CYS A 214 27.00 -12.16 -4.24
C CYS A 214 26.06 -11.12 -3.59
N LEU A 215 25.17 -10.52 -4.38
CA LEU A 215 24.16 -9.58 -3.88
C LEU A 215 23.19 -10.27 -2.92
N LEU A 216 22.70 -11.45 -3.26
CA LEU A 216 21.82 -12.24 -2.40
C LEU A 216 22.48 -12.50 -1.04
N LEU A 217 23.70 -13.03 -1.03
CA LEU A 217 24.42 -13.33 0.21
C LEU A 217 24.64 -12.08 1.07
N GLY A 218 25.00 -10.95 0.46
CA GLY A 218 25.14 -9.68 1.19
C GLY A 218 23.81 -9.14 1.75
N VAL A 219 22.68 -9.41 1.09
CA VAL A 219 21.36 -9.08 1.65
C VAL A 219 21.05 -10.00 2.83
N LEU A 220 21.23 -11.31 2.67
CA LEU A 220 20.95 -12.29 3.72
C LEU A 220 21.78 -12.03 4.99
N GLU A 221 23.06 -11.68 4.83
CA GLU A 221 23.96 -11.32 5.93
C GLU A 221 23.43 -10.10 6.72
N LYS A 222 22.98 -9.04 6.04
CA LYS A 222 22.41 -7.84 6.69
C LYS A 222 21.19 -8.17 7.56
N TRP A 223 20.42 -9.18 7.18
CA TRP A 223 19.23 -9.63 7.90
C TRP A 223 19.51 -10.78 8.87
N ASN A 224 20.77 -11.20 9.04
CA ASN A 224 21.16 -12.36 9.86
C ASN A 224 20.44 -13.66 9.48
N ILE A 225 20.18 -13.84 8.18
CA ILE A 225 19.59 -15.05 7.61
C ILE A 225 20.73 -15.90 7.04
N THR A 226 21.04 -17.01 7.72
CA THR A 226 22.06 -17.95 7.25
C THR A 226 21.51 -18.91 6.21
N CYS A 227 22.37 -19.43 5.34
CA CYS A 227 21.99 -20.31 4.23
C CYS A 227 21.24 -21.58 4.68
N ASP A 228 21.55 -22.12 5.85
CA ASP A 228 20.89 -23.30 6.43
C ASP A 228 19.42 -23.05 6.83
N LYS A 229 19.03 -21.79 7.03
CA LYS A 229 17.64 -21.40 7.30
C LYS A 229 16.78 -21.37 6.03
N ILE A 230 17.39 -21.37 4.85
CA ILE A 230 16.68 -21.27 3.57
C ILE A 230 16.25 -22.66 3.10
N GLN A 231 14.94 -22.87 3.08
CA GLN A 231 14.32 -24.11 2.63
C GLN A 231 14.22 -24.18 1.10
N LEU A 232 14.02 -23.02 0.46
CA LEU A 232 13.87 -22.92 -0.98
C LEU A 232 14.24 -21.52 -1.47
N LEU A 233 14.97 -21.46 -2.58
CA LEU A 233 15.19 -20.26 -3.37
C LEU A 233 14.35 -20.32 -4.66
N LEU A 234 13.34 -19.46 -4.77
CA LEU A 234 12.50 -19.33 -5.96
C LEU A 234 13.08 -18.26 -6.90
N ARG A 235 13.26 -18.59 -8.18
CA ARG A 235 13.98 -17.77 -9.16
C ARG A 235 13.24 -17.71 -10.50
N ASP A 236 13.34 -16.60 -11.23
CA ASP A 236 12.77 -16.45 -12.57
C ASP A 236 13.55 -17.17 -13.69
N GLY A 237 14.07 -18.37 -13.42
CA GLY A 237 14.89 -19.16 -14.35
C GLY A 237 16.38 -18.81 -14.27
N GLY A 238 17.18 -19.32 -15.21
CA GLY A 238 18.63 -19.12 -15.25
C GLY A 238 19.47 -20.18 -14.52
N SER A 239 20.78 -20.15 -14.78
CA SER A 239 21.77 -21.12 -14.28
C SER A 239 21.79 -21.20 -12.75
N ASN A 240 22.10 -22.39 -12.22
CA ASN A 240 22.13 -22.66 -10.78
C ASN A 240 23.09 -21.69 -10.09
N MET A 241 22.54 -20.74 -9.34
CA MET A 241 23.30 -19.65 -8.75
C MET A 241 23.91 -19.99 -7.40
N THR A 242 23.54 -21.11 -6.77
CA THR A 242 23.90 -21.41 -5.38
C THR A 242 23.98 -22.91 -5.09
N GLN A 243 24.55 -23.27 -3.93
CA GLN A 243 24.41 -24.60 -3.32
C GLN A 243 23.07 -24.77 -2.56
N LEU A 244 22.17 -23.79 -2.63
CA LEU A 244 20.87 -23.84 -1.95
C LEU A 244 19.87 -24.67 -2.76
N PRO A 245 18.91 -25.36 -2.11
CA PRO A 245 17.76 -25.93 -2.81
C PRO A 245 17.01 -24.82 -3.54
N ASP A 246 16.83 -24.98 -4.85
CA ASP A 246 16.16 -23.97 -5.66
C ASP A 246 15.07 -24.55 -6.55
N ALA A 247 14.17 -23.64 -6.97
CA ALA A 247 13.13 -23.91 -7.94
C ALA A 247 12.97 -22.73 -8.89
N THR A 248 12.56 -23.05 -10.11
CA THR A 248 12.16 -22.04 -11.08
C THR A 248 10.72 -21.60 -10.81
N CYS A 249 10.43 -20.32 -11.02
CA CYS A 249 9.10 -19.76 -10.96
C CYS A 249 8.19 -20.41 -11.99
N PHE A 250 7.04 -20.92 -11.53
CA PHE A 250 6.03 -21.55 -12.38
C PHE A 250 5.49 -20.58 -13.44
N LEU A 251 5.16 -19.35 -13.04
CA LEU A 251 4.61 -18.34 -13.95
C LEU A 251 5.62 -17.91 -15.02
N HIS A 252 6.90 -17.79 -14.66
CA HIS A 252 7.96 -17.54 -15.63
C HIS A 252 8.08 -18.71 -16.62
N SER A 253 8.04 -19.95 -16.13
CA SER A 253 8.08 -21.14 -16.97
C SER A 253 6.88 -21.19 -17.93
N LEU A 254 5.68 -20.83 -17.45
CA LEU A 254 4.46 -20.77 -18.24
C LEU A 254 4.54 -19.72 -19.35
N HIS A 255 5.10 -18.55 -19.03
CA HIS A 255 5.39 -17.51 -20.01
C HIS A 255 6.32 -17.99 -21.13
N LEU A 256 7.36 -18.76 -20.80
CA LEU A 256 8.25 -19.35 -21.80
C LEU A 256 7.52 -20.38 -22.68
N VAL A 257 6.71 -21.26 -22.10
CA VAL A 257 5.87 -22.21 -22.86
C VAL A 257 5.02 -21.49 -23.90
N VAL A 258 4.30 -20.45 -23.48
CA VAL A 258 3.41 -19.71 -24.39
C VAL A 258 4.19 -18.98 -25.47
N LYS A 259 5.34 -18.37 -25.13
CA LYS A 259 6.22 -17.72 -26.11
C LYS A 259 6.70 -18.70 -27.18
N GLU A 260 7.18 -19.87 -26.79
CA GLU A 260 7.60 -20.90 -27.77
C GLU A 260 6.43 -21.34 -28.64
N GLY A 261 5.24 -21.55 -28.05
CA GLY A 261 4.02 -21.87 -28.79
C GLY A 261 3.66 -20.82 -29.85
N LEU A 262 3.65 -19.53 -29.49
CA LEU A 262 3.35 -18.42 -30.39
C LEU A 262 4.35 -18.28 -31.55
N LEU A 263 5.63 -18.60 -31.31
CA LEU A 263 6.69 -18.50 -32.31
C LEU A 263 6.84 -19.74 -33.18
N SER A 264 6.34 -20.89 -32.73
CA SER A 264 6.50 -22.19 -33.41
C SER A 264 5.83 -22.29 -34.78
N GLN A 265 4.81 -21.45 -35.05
CA GLN A 265 4.03 -21.52 -36.27
C GLN A 265 3.98 -20.17 -36.98
N ARG A 266 4.55 -20.11 -38.21
CA ARG A 266 4.66 -18.87 -38.99
C ARG A 266 3.32 -18.14 -39.14
N ALA A 267 2.25 -18.86 -39.47
CA ALA A 267 0.92 -18.26 -39.62
C ALA A 267 0.42 -17.54 -38.35
N VAL A 268 0.75 -18.08 -37.16
CA VAL A 268 0.42 -17.45 -35.87
C VAL A 268 1.27 -16.21 -35.65
N SER A 269 2.59 -16.31 -35.85
CA SER A 269 3.52 -15.17 -35.74
C SER A 269 3.16 -14.03 -36.71
N ASP A 270 2.73 -14.34 -37.93
CA ASP A 270 2.29 -13.37 -38.93
C ASP A 270 0.99 -12.64 -38.50
N ILE A 271 0.07 -13.35 -37.85
CA ILE A 271 -1.15 -12.77 -37.28
C ILE A 271 -0.78 -11.83 -36.12
N VAL A 272 0.07 -12.26 -35.18
CA VAL A 272 0.51 -11.44 -34.05
C VAL A 272 1.24 -10.18 -34.53
N SER A 273 2.16 -10.30 -35.49
CA SER A 273 2.88 -9.15 -36.04
C SER A 273 1.96 -8.19 -36.81
N THR A 274 0.98 -8.69 -37.55
CA THR A 274 -0.02 -7.86 -38.23
C THR A 274 -0.94 -7.15 -37.24
N SER A 275 -1.35 -7.84 -36.19
CA SER A 275 -2.12 -7.30 -35.06
C SER A 275 -1.39 -6.11 -34.42
N LYS A 276 -0.09 -6.24 -34.13
CA LYS A 276 0.75 -5.14 -33.61
C LYS A 276 0.74 -3.91 -34.53
N ARG A 277 0.83 -4.12 -35.84
CA ARG A 277 0.82 -3.03 -36.83
C ARG A 277 -0.52 -2.30 -36.87
N ILE A 278 -1.64 -3.04 -36.81
CA ILE A 278 -2.99 -2.47 -36.72
C ILE A 278 -3.10 -1.58 -35.47
N VAL A 279 -2.74 -2.11 -34.30
CA VAL A 279 -2.79 -1.34 -33.04
C VAL A 279 -1.90 -0.10 -33.09
N SER A 280 -0.68 -0.23 -33.64
CA SER A 280 0.27 0.86 -33.81
C SER A 280 -0.32 2.03 -34.63
N HIS A 281 -1.01 1.72 -35.74
CA HIS A 281 -1.68 2.72 -36.58
C HIS A 281 -2.67 3.59 -35.78
N PHE A 282 -3.59 2.96 -35.05
CA PHE A 282 -4.58 3.69 -34.25
C PHE A 282 -3.98 4.39 -33.03
N LYS A 283 -2.87 3.88 -32.49
CA LYS A 283 -2.19 4.50 -31.35
C LYS A 283 -1.45 5.78 -31.73
N HIS A 284 -0.83 5.80 -32.91
CA HIS A 284 0.02 6.91 -33.35
C HIS A 284 -0.67 7.94 -34.25
N SER A 285 -1.85 7.65 -34.79
CA SER A 285 -2.63 8.60 -35.59
C SER A 285 -3.85 9.12 -34.82
N PRO A 286 -3.85 10.38 -34.34
CA PRO A 286 -5.01 10.98 -33.68
C PRO A 286 -6.26 10.99 -34.56
N ILE A 287 -6.08 11.15 -35.88
CA ILE A 287 -7.19 11.14 -36.85
C ILE A 287 -7.80 9.74 -36.93
N ALA A 288 -6.98 8.70 -37.10
CA ALA A 288 -7.45 7.32 -37.12
C ALA A 288 -8.13 6.95 -35.80
N LYS A 289 -7.55 7.38 -34.68
CA LYS A 289 -8.09 7.16 -33.34
C LYS A 289 -9.48 7.78 -33.16
N ASN A 290 -9.68 9.01 -33.61
CA ASN A 290 -10.98 9.68 -33.52
C ASN A 290 -12.00 9.02 -34.45
N ARG A 291 -11.64 8.77 -35.72
CA ARG A 291 -12.56 8.11 -36.65
C ARG A 291 -12.95 6.72 -36.18
N PHE A 292 -12.02 5.95 -35.62
CA PHE A 292 -12.30 4.64 -35.05
C PHE A 292 -13.32 4.72 -33.91
N LYS A 293 -13.22 5.72 -33.04
CA LYS A 293 -14.19 5.97 -31.98
C LYS A 293 -15.58 6.32 -32.53
N ASP A 294 -15.65 7.11 -33.60
CA ASP A 294 -16.90 7.46 -34.26
C ASP A 294 -17.56 6.20 -34.87
N ILE A 295 -16.77 5.40 -35.60
CA ILE A 295 -17.19 4.11 -36.16
C ILE A 295 -17.74 3.20 -35.05
N GLN A 296 -17.04 3.05 -33.92
CA GLN A 296 -17.53 2.27 -32.78
C GLN A 296 -18.92 2.74 -32.30
N ALA A 297 -19.15 4.06 -32.24
CA ALA A 297 -20.45 4.62 -31.88
C ALA A 297 -21.52 4.32 -32.95
N GLU A 298 -21.19 4.48 -34.23
CA GLU A 298 -22.11 4.26 -35.36
C GLU A 298 -22.64 2.82 -35.39
N ILE A 299 -21.80 1.83 -35.07
CA ILE A 299 -22.17 0.40 -35.07
C ILE A 299 -22.57 -0.12 -33.68
N GLY A 300 -22.60 0.74 -32.65
CA GLY A 300 -23.04 0.38 -31.30
C GLY A 300 -22.07 -0.51 -30.51
N LEU A 301 -20.77 -0.49 -30.84
CA LEU A 301 -19.72 -1.16 -30.03
C LEU A 301 -19.30 -0.30 -28.84
N VAL A 302 -18.78 -0.97 -27.80
CA VAL A 302 -18.17 -0.27 -26.66
C VAL A 302 -16.95 0.52 -27.16
N GLN A 303 -16.94 1.82 -26.84
CA GLN A 303 -15.84 2.70 -27.22
C GLN A 303 -14.65 2.53 -26.28
N HIS A 304 -13.61 1.87 -26.75
CA HIS A 304 -12.32 1.80 -26.06
C HIS A 304 -11.17 1.75 -27.06
N PHE A 305 -9.96 2.03 -26.55
CA PHE A 305 -8.74 1.95 -27.34
C PHE A 305 -8.30 0.50 -27.54
N LEU A 306 -7.61 0.26 -28.65
CA LEU A 306 -6.92 -1.00 -28.88
C LEU A 306 -5.74 -1.15 -27.93
N LEU A 307 -5.56 -2.36 -27.41
CA LEU A 307 -4.51 -2.69 -26.46
C LEU A 307 -3.22 -3.06 -27.20
N GLN A 308 -2.09 -2.50 -26.75
CA GLN A 308 -0.77 -2.83 -27.30
C GLN A 308 -0.11 -3.93 -26.46
N GLU A 309 0.42 -4.95 -27.12
CA GLU A 309 1.26 -5.95 -26.48
C GLU A 309 2.51 -5.31 -25.86
N GLU A 310 2.83 -5.73 -24.65
CA GLU A 310 4.09 -5.45 -23.99
C GLU A 310 4.94 -6.74 -23.94
N PRO A 311 6.04 -6.86 -24.71
CA PRO A 311 6.75 -8.13 -24.93
C PRO A 311 7.28 -8.82 -23.66
N THR A 312 7.37 -8.09 -22.55
CA THR A 312 7.77 -8.61 -21.24
C THR A 312 6.76 -9.58 -20.63
N ARG A 313 5.46 -9.51 -20.99
CA ARG A 313 4.40 -10.40 -20.45
C ARG A 313 3.53 -10.97 -21.56
N TRP A 314 3.48 -12.29 -21.68
CA TRP A 314 2.76 -12.97 -22.77
C TRP A 314 1.26 -12.65 -22.80
N ASN A 315 0.61 -12.47 -21.63
CA ASN A 315 -0.83 -12.19 -21.50
C ASN A 315 -1.25 -10.94 -22.28
N THR A 316 -0.35 -9.96 -22.41
CA THR A 316 -0.64 -8.73 -23.17
C THR A 316 -0.82 -8.99 -24.66
N CYS A 317 -0.25 -10.08 -25.20
CA CYS A 317 -0.53 -10.54 -26.56
C CYS A 317 -1.97 -11.06 -26.64
N LEU A 318 -2.41 -11.89 -25.69
CA LEU A 318 -3.78 -12.39 -25.64
C LEU A 318 -4.78 -11.23 -25.57
N TYR A 319 -4.61 -10.29 -24.64
CA TYR A 319 -5.53 -9.15 -24.51
C TYR A 319 -5.58 -8.28 -25.77
N MET A 320 -4.45 -8.13 -26.48
CA MET A 320 -4.42 -7.44 -27.77
C MET A 320 -5.25 -8.20 -28.82
N LEU A 321 -5.10 -9.52 -28.90
CA LEU A 321 -5.84 -10.35 -29.85
C LEU A 321 -7.34 -10.36 -29.52
N GLU A 322 -7.73 -10.51 -28.25
CA GLU A 322 -9.13 -10.42 -27.80
C GLU A 322 -9.75 -9.08 -28.15
N CYS A 323 -9.07 -7.99 -27.82
CA CYS A 323 -9.51 -6.63 -28.15
C CYS A 323 -9.69 -6.44 -29.68
N LEU A 324 -8.79 -6.99 -30.49
CA LEU A 324 -8.93 -6.95 -31.95
C LEU A 324 -10.10 -7.79 -32.46
N GLY A 325 -10.34 -8.97 -31.86
CA GLY A 325 -11.48 -9.82 -32.19
C GLY A 325 -12.81 -9.14 -31.86
N GLU A 326 -12.93 -8.55 -30.68
CA GLU A 326 -14.11 -7.77 -30.26
C GLU A 326 -14.37 -6.58 -31.19
N GLN A 327 -13.30 -5.92 -31.64
CA GLN A 327 -13.36 -4.71 -32.45
C GLN A 327 -13.26 -4.98 -33.97
N GLN A 328 -13.34 -6.24 -34.39
CA GLN A 328 -13.14 -6.65 -35.78
C GLN A 328 -14.03 -5.86 -36.75
N GLN A 329 -15.31 -5.68 -36.43
CA GLN A 329 -16.26 -4.97 -37.29
C GLN A 329 -15.87 -3.50 -37.50
N ALA A 330 -15.46 -2.80 -36.43
CA ALA A 330 -15.02 -1.42 -36.52
C ALA A 330 -13.72 -1.28 -37.33
N ILE A 331 -12.79 -2.22 -37.14
CA ILE A 331 -11.52 -2.24 -37.90
C ILE A 331 -11.79 -2.45 -39.39
N MET A 332 -12.66 -3.41 -39.73
CA MET A 332 -13.01 -3.69 -41.13
C MET A 332 -13.73 -2.52 -41.80
N LEU A 333 -14.64 -1.83 -41.10
CA LEU A 333 -15.31 -0.64 -41.61
C LEU A 333 -14.30 0.50 -41.82
N TYR A 334 -13.41 0.74 -40.86
CA TYR A 334 -12.33 1.72 -41.01
C TYR A 334 -11.41 1.39 -42.20
N SER A 335 -11.03 0.13 -42.37
CA SER A 335 -10.22 -0.34 -43.52
C SER A 335 -10.92 -0.18 -44.87
N SER A 336 -12.26 -0.15 -44.90
CA SER A 336 -13.00 0.11 -46.14
C SER A 336 -12.96 1.58 -46.56
N GLU A 337 -12.80 2.49 -45.59
CA GLU A 337 -12.68 3.93 -45.81
C GLU A 337 -11.22 4.37 -46.01
N HIS A 338 -10.28 3.66 -45.37
CA HIS A 338 -8.88 4.03 -45.30
C HIS A 338 -7.98 2.82 -45.55
N ASP A 339 -7.14 2.89 -46.59
CA ASP A 339 -6.05 1.92 -46.76
C ASP A 339 -4.85 2.32 -45.89
N PHE A 340 -4.55 1.50 -44.89
CA PHE A 340 -3.37 1.64 -44.03
C PHE A 340 -2.41 0.46 -44.14
N GLY A 341 -2.53 -0.34 -45.22
CA GLY A 341 -1.56 -1.37 -45.64
C GLY A 341 -1.40 -2.58 -44.72
N HIS A 342 -2.11 -2.62 -43.58
CA HIS A 342 -1.98 -3.64 -42.55
C HIS A 342 -3.37 -4.10 -42.12
N ASN A 343 -3.81 -5.24 -42.65
CA ASN A 343 -5.07 -5.85 -42.22
C ASN A 343 -4.97 -7.38 -42.23
N LEU A 344 -5.80 -8.03 -41.43
CA LEU A 344 -5.95 -9.48 -41.42
C LEU A 344 -6.97 -9.89 -42.49
N THR A 345 -6.66 -10.95 -43.21
CA THR A 345 -7.60 -11.61 -44.12
C THR A 345 -8.73 -12.28 -43.34
N ALA A 346 -9.87 -12.57 -43.99
CA ALA A 346 -10.98 -13.30 -43.36
C ALA A 346 -10.55 -14.62 -42.71
N ARG A 347 -9.63 -15.36 -43.36
CA ARG A 347 -9.05 -16.59 -42.80
C ARG A 347 -8.18 -16.32 -41.57
N GLN A 348 -7.40 -15.23 -41.57
CA GLN A 348 -6.58 -14.87 -40.43
C GLN A 348 -7.41 -14.43 -39.22
N TRP A 349 -8.54 -13.74 -39.42
CA TRP A 349 -9.49 -13.45 -38.35
C TRP A 349 -10.05 -14.73 -37.71
N GLN A 350 -10.44 -15.71 -38.53
CA GLN A 350 -10.88 -17.02 -38.01
C GLN A 350 -9.77 -17.77 -37.26
N LEU A 351 -8.51 -17.63 -37.69
CA LEU A 351 -7.37 -18.22 -36.98
C LEU A 351 -7.07 -17.48 -35.67
N LEU A 352 -7.24 -16.15 -35.64
CA LEU A 352 -7.08 -15.33 -34.44
C LEU A 352 -8.02 -15.79 -33.32
N GLU A 353 -9.29 -16.07 -33.61
CA GLU A 353 -10.24 -16.64 -32.62
C GLU A 353 -9.76 -17.99 -32.06
N LYS A 354 -9.17 -18.84 -32.91
CA LYS A 354 -8.61 -20.14 -32.48
C LYS A 354 -7.37 -19.97 -31.61
N ILE A 355 -6.51 -19.00 -31.93
CA ILE A 355 -5.35 -18.64 -31.12
C ILE A 355 -5.81 -18.19 -29.73
N ILE A 356 -6.79 -17.29 -29.65
CA ILE A 356 -7.39 -16.82 -28.38
C ILE A 356 -7.88 -18.01 -27.57
N ARG A 357 -8.68 -18.91 -28.18
CA ARG A 357 -9.22 -20.09 -27.49
C ARG A 357 -8.15 -21.03 -26.93
N ILE A 358 -7.00 -21.16 -27.62
CA ILE A 358 -5.87 -21.98 -27.14
C ILE A 358 -5.13 -21.31 -25.99
N LEU A 359 -5.02 -19.98 -26.00
CA LEU A 359 -4.29 -19.20 -25.00
C LEU A 359 -5.11 -18.94 -23.73
N GLN A 360 -6.44 -18.89 -23.83
CA GLN A 360 -7.32 -18.57 -22.71
C GLN A 360 -7.11 -19.45 -21.45
N PRO A 361 -6.92 -20.78 -21.55
CA PRO A 361 -6.59 -21.59 -20.37
C PRO A 361 -5.29 -21.17 -19.67
N PHE A 362 -4.28 -20.71 -20.43
CA PHE A 362 -3.03 -20.22 -19.85
C PHE A 362 -3.22 -18.92 -19.08
N GLU A 363 -4.15 -18.07 -19.53
CA GLU A 363 -4.49 -16.82 -18.86
C GLU A 363 -5.14 -17.11 -17.51
N GLU A 364 -6.15 -17.98 -17.52
CA GLU A 364 -6.84 -18.43 -16.31
C GLU A 364 -5.86 -19.03 -15.31
N ALA A 365 -4.92 -19.87 -15.78
CA ALA A 365 -3.86 -20.43 -14.95
C ALA A 365 -2.89 -19.37 -14.42
N THR A 366 -2.57 -18.35 -15.22
CA THR A 366 -1.70 -17.25 -14.80
C THR A 366 -2.36 -16.42 -13.72
N CYS A 367 -3.60 -15.97 -13.93
CA CYS A 367 -4.39 -15.24 -12.94
C CYS A 367 -4.57 -16.03 -11.65
N LEU A 368 -4.84 -17.33 -11.76
CA LEU A 368 -4.99 -18.21 -10.60
C LEU A 368 -3.69 -18.30 -9.81
N CYS A 369 -2.55 -18.48 -10.47
CA CYS A 369 -1.27 -18.68 -9.79
C CYS A 369 -0.57 -17.36 -9.37
N SER A 370 -1.02 -16.21 -9.86
CA SER A 370 -0.46 -14.90 -9.50
C SER A 370 -1.12 -14.25 -8.29
N ALA A 371 -2.19 -14.83 -7.74
CA ALA A 371 -2.88 -14.23 -6.60
C ALA A 371 -2.08 -14.38 -5.30
N ASP A 372 -2.06 -13.34 -4.47
CA ASP A 372 -1.27 -13.30 -3.23
C ASP A 372 -1.60 -14.45 -2.26
N SER A 373 -2.84 -14.95 -2.27
CA SER A 373 -3.29 -16.02 -1.37
C SER A 373 -2.83 -17.43 -1.78
N VAL A 374 -2.23 -17.58 -2.96
CA VAL A 374 -1.95 -18.88 -3.56
C VAL A 374 -0.65 -19.48 -3.05
N SER A 375 -0.66 -20.80 -2.92
CA SER A 375 0.48 -21.64 -2.53
C SER A 375 0.93 -22.52 -3.69
N ILE A 376 2.18 -22.98 -3.60
CA ILE A 376 2.78 -23.91 -4.57
C ILE A 376 2.04 -25.25 -4.71
N SER A 377 1.12 -25.58 -3.78
CA SER A 377 0.24 -26.74 -3.86
C SER A 377 -0.68 -26.76 -5.08
N LEU A 378 -0.95 -25.58 -5.67
CA LEU A 378 -1.77 -25.47 -6.87
C LEU A 378 -1.00 -25.83 -8.15
N VAL A 379 0.34 -25.71 -8.16
CA VAL A 379 1.14 -25.77 -9.40
C VAL A 379 0.94 -27.09 -10.17
N ILE A 380 1.07 -28.25 -9.51
CA ILE A 380 0.90 -29.56 -10.17
C ILE A 380 -0.53 -29.71 -10.72
N THR A 381 -1.53 -29.29 -9.94
CA THR A 381 -2.93 -29.37 -10.37
C THR A 381 -3.21 -28.45 -11.56
N THR A 382 -2.67 -27.23 -11.56
CA THR A 382 -2.79 -26.28 -12.66
C THR A 382 -2.14 -26.83 -13.93
N ILE A 383 -0.94 -27.41 -13.84
CA ILE A 383 -0.28 -28.07 -14.98
C ILE A 383 -1.18 -29.17 -15.55
N LYS A 384 -1.73 -30.04 -14.70
CA LYS A 384 -2.61 -31.13 -15.14
C LYS A 384 -3.89 -30.60 -15.81
N MET A 385 -4.53 -29.61 -15.21
CA MET A 385 -5.74 -28.97 -15.75
C MET A 385 -5.47 -28.30 -17.09
N LEU A 386 -4.36 -27.56 -17.22
CA LEU A 386 -3.92 -26.96 -18.49
C LEU A 386 -3.72 -28.01 -19.58
N THR A 387 -3.00 -29.09 -19.28
CA THR A 387 -2.79 -30.18 -20.25
C THR A 387 -4.11 -30.81 -20.67
N MET A 388 -5.07 -31.00 -19.75
CA MET A 388 -6.40 -31.52 -20.08
C MET A 388 -7.19 -30.55 -20.95
N SER A 389 -7.21 -29.26 -20.59
CA SER A 389 -7.87 -28.21 -21.36
C SER A 389 -7.32 -28.13 -22.79
N LEU A 390 -5.99 -28.14 -22.96
CA LEU A 390 -5.38 -28.13 -24.29
C LEU A 390 -5.75 -29.36 -25.11
N ASN A 391 -5.69 -30.55 -24.52
CA ASN A 391 -6.08 -31.77 -25.22
C ASN A 391 -7.56 -31.78 -25.64
N SER A 392 -8.43 -31.12 -24.87
CA SER A 392 -9.87 -31.01 -25.19
C SER A 392 -10.20 -30.09 -26.38
N ILE A 393 -9.31 -29.16 -26.70
CA ILE A 393 -9.50 -28.26 -27.85
C ILE A 393 -9.37 -29.06 -29.14
N GLU A 394 -10.28 -28.88 -30.09
CA GLU A 394 -10.21 -29.60 -31.38
C GLU A 394 -8.92 -29.28 -32.15
N ASN A 395 -8.39 -30.28 -32.85
CA ASN A 395 -7.20 -30.08 -33.68
C ASN A 395 -7.59 -29.35 -34.97
N ASP A 396 -6.97 -28.21 -35.21
CA ASP A 396 -7.15 -27.43 -36.44
C ASP A 396 -5.81 -27.25 -37.15
N SER A 397 -5.76 -27.53 -38.45
CA SER A 397 -4.52 -27.46 -39.23
C SER A 397 -3.87 -26.08 -39.24
N GLY A 398 -4.66 -25.02 -39.01
CA GLY A 398 -4.19 -23.64 -38.96
C GLY A 398 -3.51 -23.24 -37.65
N VAL A 399 -3.63 -24.03 -36.57
CA VAL A 399 -2.97 -23.80 -35.26
C VAL A 399 -2.36 -25.07 -34.66
N LYS A 400 -2.27 -26.14 -35.45
CA LYS A 400 -1.82 -27.48 -35.00
C LYS A 400 -0.40 -27.44 -34.44
N THR A 401 0.55 -26.84 -35.16
CA THR A 401 1.96 -26.79 -34.74
C THR A 401 2.12 -25.98 -33.44
N MET A 402 1.38 -24.87 -33.30
CA MET A 402 1.34 -24.11 -32.05
C MET A 402 0.85 -24.98 -30.89
N LYS A 403 -0.28 -25.67 -31.05
CA LYS A 403 -0.85 -26.53 -30.02
C LYS A 403 0.07 -27.68 -29.62
N GLU A 404 0.66 -28.37 -30.61
CA GLU A 404 1.60 -29.47 -30.38
C GLU A 404 2.86 -28.99 -29.65
N THR A 405 3.37 -27.81 -30.03
CA THR A 405 4.52 -27.20 -29.35
C THR A 405 4.18 -26.82 -27.91
N LEU A 406 3.01 -26.23 -27.66
CA LEU A 406 2.55 -25.93 -26.29
C LEU A 406 2.49 -27.19 -25.44
N LEU A 407 1.90 -28.28 -25.94
CA LEU A 407 1.85 -29.56 -25.22
C LEU A 407 3.24 -30.15 -24.96
N HIS A 408 4.14 -30.05 -25.94
CA HIS A 408 5.52 -30.50 -25.80
C HIS A 408 6.30 -29.70 -24.75
N GLU A 409 6.22 -28.38 -24.81
CA GLU A 409 6.89 -27.48 -23.87
C GLU A 409 6.31 -27.60 -22.45
N MET A 410 5.00 -27.80 -22.34
CA MET A 410 4.35 -28.14 -21.06
C MET A 410 4.95 -29.41 -20.46
N ASP A 411 5.07 -30.49 -21.24
CA ASP A 411 5.64 -31.76 -20.76
C ASP A 411 7.12 -31.60 -20.37
N GLN A 412 7.93 -31.03 -21.26
CA GLN A 412 9.37 -30.84 -21.03
C GLN A 412 9.65 -29.98 -19.79
N ARG A 413 9.13 -28.74 -19.76
CA ARG A 413 9.45 -27.77 -18.70
C ARG A 413 8.79 -28.11 -17.39
N PHE A 414 7.59 -28.69 -17.42
CA PHE A 414 6.84 -28.97 -16.19
C PHE A 414 7.07 -30.37 -15.61
N SER A 415 7.77 -31.26 -16.31
CA SER A 415 8.17 -32.58 -15.78
C SER A 415 8.97 -32.50 -14.48
N TYR A 416 9.71 -31.40 -14.26
CA TYR A 416 10.45 -31.13 -13.03
C TYR A 416 9.53 -31.01 -11.80
N TYR A 417 8.39 -30.32 -11.93
CA TYR A 417 7.54 -29.98 -10.78
C TYR A 417 6.89 -31.23 -10.18
N ALA A 418 6.45 -32.17 -11.02
CA ALA A 418 5.90 -33.44 -10.57
C ALA A 418 6.94 -34.35 -9.91
N LYS A 419 8.23 -34.19 -10.25
CA LYS A 419 9.33 -34.96 -9.66
C LYS A 419 9.94 -34.28 -8.43
N ASN A 420 9.67 -32.99 -8.23
CA ASN A 420 10.18 -32.24 -7.10
C ASN A 420 9.35 -32.56 -5.84
N ALA A 421 10.04 -33.02 -4.79
CA ALA A 421 9.42 -33.44 -3.54
C ALA A 421 8.66 -32.29 -2.84
N ILE A 422 9.14 -31.04 -2.91
CA ILE A 422 8.51 -29.88 -2.27
C ILE A 422 7.13 -29.62 -2.90
N TYR A 423 7.06 -29.59 -4.24
CA TYR A 423 5.78 -29.39 -4.95
C TYR A 423 4.83 -30.56 -4.73
N SER A 424 5.34 -31.78 -4.73
CA SER A 424 4.55 -33.00 -4.50
C SER A 424 3.97 -33.04 -3.09
N MET A 425 4.80 -32.74 -2.07
CA MET A 425 4.37 -32.65 -0.68
C MET A 425 3.35 -31.53 -0.48
N ALA A 426 3.60 -30.34 -1.03
CA ALA A 426 2.67 -29.23 -0.92
C ALA A 426 1.29 -29.57 -1.54
N THR A 427 1.29 -30.22 -2.71
CA THR A 427 0.05 -30.67 -3.38
C THR A 427 -0.67 -31.72 -2.55
N LEU A 428 0.05 -32.70 -1.98
CA LEU A 428 -0.51 -33.76 -1.14
C LEU A 428 -1.11 -33.23 0.18
N LEU A 429 -0.46 -32.23 0.78
CA LEU A 429 -0.89 -31.60 2.03
C LEU A 429 -2.11 -30.70 1.85
N ASP A 430 -2.44 -30.31 0.62
CA ASP A 430 -3.61 -29.50 0.32
C ASP A 430 -4.91 -30.33 0.39
N PRO A 431 -5.80 -30.08 1.37
CA PRO A 431 -7.01 -30.87 1.55
C PRO A 431 -7.93 -30.87 0.33
N ARG A 432 -7.83 -29.84 -0.55
CA ARG A 432 -8.63 -29.75 -1.78
C ARG A 432 -8.29 -30.84 -2.78
N PHE A 433 -7.09 -31.41 -2.70
CA PHE A 433 -6.53 -32.34 -3.69
C PHE A 433 -6.27 -33.75 -3.16
N LYS A 434 -6.37 -33.96 -1.84
CA LYS A 434 -5.98 -35.19 -1.11
C LYS A 434 -6.51 -36.53 -1.66
N ASN A 435 -7.53 -36.52 -2.53
CA ASN A 435 -8.07 -37.71 -3.21
C ASN A 435 -8.42 -37.48 -4.70
N LYS A 436 -7.94 -36.40 -5.32
CA LYS A 436 -8.36 -35.99 -6.67
C LYS A 436 -7.30 -36.25 -7.74
N PHE A 437 -6.07 -36.55 -7.35
CA PHE A 437 -4.93 -36.69 -8.24
C PHE A 437 -4.03 -37.85 -7.81
#